data_AF-A0A8B9PU15-F1
#
_entry.id   AF-A0A8B9PU15-F1
#
_cell.length_a   1.000
_cell.length_b   1.000
_cell.length_c   1.000
_cell.angle_alpha   90.00
_cell.angle_beta   90.00
_cell.angle_gamma   90.00
#
_symmetry.space_group_name_H-M   'P 1'
#
loop_
_entity.id
_entity.type
_entity.pdbx_description
1 polymer ?
#
loop_
_entity_poly.entity_id
_entity_poly.type
_entity_poly.pdbx_seq_one_letter_code
_entity_poly.pdbx_strand_id
1 'polypeptide(L)'
;MAKLRQKNPRTVRQAEEVRGLEHLSMDVAVNFSKGAQLSSHIHNVCAEAKEAIYTREEDVKFWLEKGVDGSMFEVLPQTSDLPDLQRCKLCADRWKPCICSYSLNIEWYPCMLKYCKTRDAGGKVSSYKCGIRSCQKGYTFDYYVPQKQLCLWDEET
;
A
#
# COMPACT_ATOMS: atom_id res chain seq x y z
N MET A 1 21.87 -28.49 0.27
CA MET A 1 20.85 -27.41 0.45
C MET A 1 19.48 -27.95 0.07
N ALA A 2 18.50 -27.88 0.96
CA ALA A 2 17.12 -28.26 0.64
C ALA A 2 16.46 -27.13 -0.18
N LYS A 3 16.14 -27.40 -1.46
CA LYS A 3 15.38 -26.46 -2.29
C LYS A 3 13.91 -26.52 -1.87
N LEU A 4 13.34 -25.39 -1.46
CA LEU A 4 11.89 -25.27 -1.28
C LEU A 4 11.22 -25.49 -2.63
N ARG A 5 10.47 -26.59 -2.78
CA ARG A 5 9.73 -26.91 -4.00
C ARG A 5 8.25 -26.69 -3.75
N GLN A 6 7.59 -25.98 -4.67
CA GLN A 6 6.14 -25.86 -4.66
C GLN A 6 5.52 -27.22 -5.03
N LYS A 7 4.96 -27.92 -4.05
CA LYS A 7 4.43 -29.29 -4.21
C LYS A 7 3.16 -29.37 -5.06
N ASN A 8 2.45 -28.24 -5.24
CA ASN A 8 1.31 -28.13 -6.14
C ASN A 8 1.16 -26.68 -6.64
N PRO A 9 1.45 -26.40 -7.93
CA PRO A 9 1.39 -25.05 -8.48
C PRO A 9 -0.03 -24.52 -8.70
N ARG A 10 -1.03 -25.40 -8.79
CA ARG A 10 -2.43 -25.01 -9.09
C ARG A 10 -3.30 -24.79 -7.85
N THR A 11 -2.78 -25.07 -6.66
CA THR A 11 -3.55 -24.89 -5.42
C THR A 11 -3.63 -23.42 -5.05
N VAL A 12 -4.84 -22.86 -5.02
CA VAL A 12 -5.12 -21.57 -4.38
C VAL A 12 -4.95 -21.76 -2.87
N ARG A 13 -4.09 -20.95 -2.25
CA ARG A 13 -3.76 -21.06 -0.82
C ARG A 13 -4.36 -19.89 -0.07
N GLN A 14 -4.92 -20.17 1.10
CA GLN A 14 -5.25 -19.14 2.07
C GLN A 14 -3.98 -18.73 2.82
N ALA A 15 -3.93 -17.47 3.24
CA ALA A 15 -2.88 -16.99 4.13
C ALA A 15 -2.92 -17.77 5.45
N GLU A 16 -1.75 -17.99 6.03
CA GLU A 16 -1.62 -18.68 7.33
C GLU A 16 -1.72 -17.71 8.49
N GLU A 17 -1.47 -16.43 8.24
CA GLU A 17 -1.49 -15.35 9.22
C GLU A 17 -2.27 -14.16 8.64
N VAL A 18 -3.22 -13.64 9.43
CA VAL A 18 -3.97 -12.44 9.09
C VAL A 18 -3.33 -11.27 9.81
N ARG A 19 -2.73 -10.35 9.05
CA ARG A 19 -2.19 -9.11 9.60
C ARG A 19 -3.26 -8.04 9.65
N GLY A 20 -3.10 -7.11 10.60
CA GLY A 20 -4.03 -6.02 10.81
C GLY A 20 -4.15 -5.09 9.60
N LEU A 21 -5.28 -4.36 9.56
CA LEU A 21 -5.53 -3.28 8.62
C LEU A 21 -4.56 -2.12 8.89
N GLU A 22 -3.91 -1.63 7.84
CA GLU A 22 -3.06 -0.44 7.91
C GLU A 22 -3.76 0.74 7.25
N HIS A 23 -3.85 1.84 7.99
CA HIS A 23 -4.40 3.10 7.49
C HIS A 23 -3.26 4.01 7.04
N LEU A 24 -3.34 4.50 5.81
CA LEU A 24 -2.34 5.33 5.17
C LEU A 24 -2.99 6.64 4.71
N SER A 25 -2.53 7.76 5.26
CA SER A 25 -2.96 9.10 4.86
C SER A 25 -2.06 9.59 3.73
N MET A 26 -2.63 9.78 2.55
CA MET A 26 -1.91 10.15 1.34
C MET A 26 -1.98 11.66 1.14
N ASP A 27 -1.18 12.35 1.94
CA ASP A 27 -1.29 13.79 2.19
C ASP A 27 -0.51 14.65 1.19
N VAL A 28 0.14 14.03 0.22
CA VAL A 28 0.95 14.73 -0.77
C VAL A 28 0.61 14.25 -2.17
N ALA A 29 0.33 15.18 -3.07
CA ALA A 29 0.27 14.94 -4.49
C ALA A 29 1.67 15.05 -5.10
N VAL A 30 2.01 14.11 -5.98
CA VAL A 30 3.22 14.11 -6.79
C VAL A 30 2.81 14.35 -8.23
N ASN A 31 3.46 15.31 -8.90
CA ASN A 31 3.25 15.53 -10.32
C ASN A 31 3.69 14.29 -11.13
N PHE A 32 2.74 13.64 -11.80
CA PHE A 32 2.98 12.37 -12.51
C PHE A 32 4.03 12.50 -13.62
N SER A 33 4.12 13.65 -14.29
CA SER A 33 5.13 13.90 -15.33
C SER A 33 6.56 13.80 -14.82
N LYS A 34 6.78 14.07 -13.54
CA LYS A 34 8.08 13.96 -12.86
C LYS A 34 8.23 12.63 -12.08
N GLY A 35 7.20 11.79 -12.05
CA GLY A 35 7.14 10.56 -11.26
C GLY A 35 8.25 9.53 -11.59
N ALA A 36 8.77 9.53 -12.82
CA ALA A 36 9.91 8.70 -13.21
C ALA A 36 11.16 8.89 -12.33
N GLN A 37 11.32 10.07 -11.72
CA GLN A 37 12.44 10.36 -10.81
C GLN A 37 12.36 9.56 -9.51
N LEU A 38 11.16 9.15 -9.09
CA LEU A 38 10.95 8.29 -7.93
C LEU A 38 11.16 6.81 -8.26
N SER A 39 10.60 6.38 -9.40
CA SER A 39 10.75 5.02 -9.90
C SER A 39 10.41 4.95 -11.39
N SER A 40 11.24 4.22 -12.14
CA SER A 40 11.01 3.97 -13.56
C SER A 40 9.71 3.20 -13.86
N HIS A 41 9.14 2.51 -12.87
CA HIS A 41 7.94 1.70 -13.04
C HIS A 41 6.63 2.48 -12.90
N ILE A 42 6.67 3.71 -12.36
CA ILE A 42 5.47 4.49 -12.07
C ILE A 42 4.63 4.75 -13.32
N HIS A 43 5.25 5.07 -14.45
CA HIS A 43 4.51 5.31 -15.69
C HIS A 43 3.76 4.07 -16.20
N ASN A 44 4.28 2.88 -15.95
CA ASN A 44 3.64 1.64 -16.37
C ASN A 44 2.51 1.23 -15.41
N VAL A 45 2.71 1.43 -14.11
CA VAL A 45 1.75 1.02 -13.07
C VAL A 45 0.60 2.03 -12.95
N CYS A 46 0.89 3.32 -13.06
CA CYS A 46 -0.07 4.41 -12.86
C CYS A 46 -0.42 5.11 -14.19
N ALA A 47 -0.41 4.39 -15.31
CA ALA A 47 -0.64 4.97 -16.64
C ALA A 47 -1.98 5.72 -16.79
N GLU A 48 -2.98 5.34 -15.99
CA GLU A 48 -4.30 5.97 -15.95
C GLU A 48 -4.29 7.32 -15.20
N ALA A 49 -3.31 7.55 -14.33
CA ALA A 49 -3.14 8.80 -13.61
C ALA A 49 -2.61 9.86 -14.58
N LYS A 50 -3.47 10.79 -15.01
CA LYS A 50 -3.10 11.83 -15.98
C LYS A 50 -2.33 12.98 -15.35
N GLU A 51 -2.66 13.35 -14.12
CA GLU A 51 -2.19 14.60 -13.50
C GLU A 51 -1.28 14.35 -12.30
N ALA A 52 -1.77 13.60 -11.30
CA ALA A 52 -1.06 13.40 -10.04
C ALA A 52 -1.17 11.96 -9.55
N ILE A 53 -0.17 11.55 -8.78
CA ILE A 53 -0.19 10.36 -7.92
C ILE A 53 -0.08 10.81 -6.47
N TYR A 54 -0.58 10.00 -5.53
CA TYR A 54 -0.58 10.37 -4.12
C TYR A 54 0.51 9.63 -3.35
N THR A 55 1.06 10.25 -2.30
CA THR A 55 2.08 9.70 -1.42
C THR A 55 1.93 10.26 0.00
N ARG A 56 2.64 9.66 0.96
CA ARG A 56 2.70 10.13 2.35
C ARG A 56 3.82 11.14 2.54
N GLU A 57 3.69 12.01 3.53
CA GLU A 57 4.72 13.00 3.87
C GLU A 57 6.05 12.33 4.33
N GLU A 58 5.96 11.16 4.97
CA GLU A 58 7.14 10.40 5.39
C GLU A 58 7.97 9.88 4.21
N ASP A 59 7.32 9.47 3.12
CA ASP A 59 8.00 9.01 1.91
C ASP A 59 8.67 10.20 1.19
N VAL A 60 8.04 11.38 1.22
CA VAL A 60 8.60 12.63 0.70
C VAL A 60 9.86 13.01 1.45
N LYS A 61 9.85 12.97 2.80
CA LYS A 61 11.03 13.25 3.62
C LYS A 61 12.19 12.34 3.21
N PHE A 62 11.93 11.05 3.04
CA PHE A 62 12.93 10.10 2.57
C PHE A 62 13.47 10.45 1.17
N TRP A 63 12.63 10.82 0.21
CA TRP A 63 13.08 11.18 -1.14
C TRP A 63 13.87 12.49 -1.20
N LEU A 64 13.47 13.49 -0.41
CA LEU A 64 14.21 14.74 -0.29
C LEU A 64 15.62 14.50 0.26
N GLU A 65 15.78 13.64 1.27
CA GLU A 65 17.09 13.22 1.79
C GLU A 65 17.96 12.49 0.74
N LYS A 66 17.32 11.88 -0.26
CA LYS A 66 17.99 11.22 -1.40
C LYS A 66 18.26 12.16 -2.59
N GLY A 67 17.90 13.44 -2.47
CA GLY A 67 18.20 14.47 -3.48
C GLY A 67 17.17 14.59 -4.59
N VAL A 68 15.94 14.09 -4.38
CA VAL A 68 14.82 14.33 -5.30
C VAL A 68 14.39 15.80 -5.22
N ASP A 69 14.04 16.40 -6.36
CA ASP A 69 13.57 17.77 -6.44
C ASP A 69 12.23 17.95 -5.70
N GLY A 70 12.21 18.83 -4.70
CA GLY A 70 11.04 19.11 -3.89
C GLY A 70 9.87 19.74 -4.66
N SER A 71 10.13 20.37 -5.82
CA SER A 71 9.11 21.06 -6.62
C SER A 71 8.05 20.13 -7.24
N MET A 72 8.23 18.80 -7.13
CA MET A 72 7.25 17.83 -7.61
C MET A 72 6.19 17.46 -6.58
N PHE A 73 6.38 17.85 -5.31
CA PHE A 73 5.50 17.50 -4.20
C PHE A 73 4.61 18.68 -3.85
N GLU A 74 3.31 18.42 -3.74
CA GLU A 74 2.29 19.37 -3.30
C GLU A 74 1.58 18.81 -2.07
N VAL A 75 1.70 19.48 -0.94
CA VAL A 75 1.01 19.08 0.30
C VAL A 75 -0.47 19.38 0.15
N LEU A 76 -1.30 18.36 0.35
CA LEU A 76 -2.75 18.45 0.22
C LEU A 76 -3.39 18.82 1.57
N PRO A 77 -4.56 19.49 1.56
CA PRO A 77 -5.28 19.81 2.78
C PRO A 77 -5.72 18.57 3.55
N GLN A 78 -5.51 18.55 4.87
CA GLN A 78 -6.02 17.50 5.75
C GLN A 78 -7.28 17.92 6.51
N THR A 79 -7.95 16.95 7.15
CA THR A 79 -9.10 17.20 8.04
C THR A 79 -8.74 18.09 9.23
N SER A 80 -7.46 18.11 9.66
CA SER A 80 -6.96 19.05 10.67
C SER A 80 -6.94 20.50 10.18
N ASP A 81 -6.72 20.71 8.89
CA ASP A 81 -6.56 22.05 8.30
C ASP A 81 -7.90 22.66 7.92
N LEU A 82 -8.91 21.82 7.69
CA LEU A 82 -10.26 22.20 7.26
C LEU A 82 -11.32 21.44 8.10
N PRO A 83 -11.92 22.07 9.13
CA PRO A 83 -12.88 21.40 10.01
C PRO A 83 -14.18 20.96 9.31
N ASP A 84 -14.50 21.53 8.15
CA ASP A 84 -15.64 21.16 7.31
C ASP A 84 -15.34 20.03 6.32
N LEU A 85 -14.10 19.53 6.28
CA LEU A 85 -13.68 18.50 5.33
C LEU A 85 -14.16 17.12 5.80
N GLN A 86 -15.16 16.58 5.11
CA GLN A 86 -15.75 15.28 5.42
C GLN A 86 -15.34 14.20 4.41
N ARG A 87 -15.66 12.94 4.71
CA ARG A 87 -15.50 11.84 3.75
C ARG A 87 -16.42 12.01 2.55
N CYS A 88 -15.98 11.63 1.36
CA CYS A 88 -16.77 11.81 0.13
C CYS A 88 -18.08 11.02 0.17
N LYS A 89 -18.12 9.87 0.87
CA LYS A 89 -19.36 9.12 1.16
C LYS A 89 -20.44 9.94 1.90
N LEU A 90 -20.04 10.89 2.75
CA LEU A 90 -20.96 11.74 3.52
C LEU A 90 -21.31 13.05 2.80
N CYS A 91 -20.56 13.40 1.75
CA CYS A 91 -20.76 14.65 1.03
C CYS A 91 -21.88 14.50 -0.01
N ALA A 92 -22.93 15.32 0.11
CA ALA A 92 -24.05 15.33 -0.83
C ALA A 92 -23.72 16.08 -2.14
N ASP A 93 -22.87 17.11 -2.04
CA ASP A 93 -22.51 17.97 -3.17
C ASP A 93 -21.31 17.40 -3.93
N ARG A 94 -21.48 17.18 -5.23
CA ARG A 94 -20.45 16.60 -6.12
C ARG A 94 -19.26 17.53 -6.34
N TRP A 95 -19.44 18.82 -6.11
CA TRP A 95 -18.45 19.86 -6.39
C TRP A 95 -17.67 20.31 -5.15
N LYS A 96 -18.02 19.78 -3.98
CA LYS A 96 -17.29 20.08 -2.74
C LYS A 96 -16.05 19.20 -2.60
N PRO A 97 -15.00 19.73 -1.95
CA PRO A 97 -13.85 18.93 -1.57
C PRO A 97 -14.21 17.94 -0.47
N CYS A 98 -13.52 16.81 -0.45
CA CYS A 98 -13.73 15.75 0.53
C CYS A 98 -12.53 14.79 0.57
N ILE A 99 -12.52 13.91 1.58
CA ILE A 99 -11.55 12.82 1.68
C ILE A 99 -12.15 11.56 1.07
N CYS A 100 -11.48 11.03 0.04
CA CYS A 100 -11.80 9.76 -0.61
C CYS A 100 -11.07 8.61 0.10
N SER A 101 -11.68 7.43 0.19
CA SER A 101 -11.08 6.24 0.78
C SER A 101 -10.98 5.11 -0.24
N TYR A 102 -9.82 4.47 -0.31
CA TYR A 102 -9.58 3.29 -1.13
C TYR A 102 -9.13 2.13 -0.26
N SER A 103 -9.83 0.99 -0.33
CA SER A 103 -9.51 -0.20 0.45
C SER A 103 -8.97 -1.32 -0.44
N LEU A 104 -7.83 -1.89 -0.05
CA LEU A 104 -7.14 -2.95 -0.78
C LEU A 104 -6.78 -4.09 0.18
N ASN A 105 -7.14 -5.32 -0.17
CA ASN A 105 -6.74 -6.52 0.57
C ASN A 105 -5.77 -7.36 -0.26
N ILE A 106 -4.57 -7.60 0.29
CA ILE A 106 -3.64 -8.58 -0.24
C ILE A 106 -3.97 -9.92 0.44
N GLU A 107 -4.76 -10.74 -0.24
CA GLU A 107 -5.25 -12.04 0.27
C GLU A 107 -4.11 -13.06 0.50
N TRP A 108 -3.00 -12.92 -0.20
CA TRP A 108 -1.87 -13.85 -0.06
C TRP A 108 -0.54 -13.24 -0.51
N TYR A 109 0.46 -13.22 0.38
CA TYR A 109 1.84 -12.91 0.03
C TYR A 109 2.86 -13.63 0.93
N PRO A 110 4.07 -13.95 0.44
CA PRO A 110 5.12 -14.53 1.26
C PRO A 110 5.66 -13.49 2.25
N CYS A 111 5.53 -13.75 3.55
CA CYS A 111 5.87 -12.77 4.59
C CYS A 111 7.00 -13.22 5.53
N MET A 112 7.27 -14.53 5.65
CA MET A 112 8.35 -15.04 6.51
C MET A 112 8.84 -16.43 6.06
N LEU A 113 10.05 -16.82 6.47
CA LEU A 113 10.52 -18.20 6.34
C LEU A 113 10.04 -19.06 7.51
N LYS A 114 9.63 -20.30 7.21
CA LYS A 114 9.36 -21.33 8.23
C LYS A 114 10.62 -22.14 8.52
N TYR A 115 10.85 -22.33 9.81
CA TYR A 115 11.93 -23.15 10.33
C TYR A 115 11.35 -24.37 11.05
N CYS A 116 11.77 -25.55 10.60
CA CYS A 116 11.42 -26.81 11.23
C CYS A 116 12.61 -27.30 12.06
N LYS A 117 12.31 -28.00 13.14
CA LYS A 117 13.31 -28.60 14.02
C LYS A 117 13.49 -30.06 13.60
N THR A 118 14.72 -30.49 13.38
CA THR A 118 15.07 -31.92 13.31
C THR A 118 15.85 -32.28 14.57
N ARG A 119 15.64 -33.48 15.08
CA ARG A 119 16.36 -34.00 16.24
C ARG A 119 17.18 -35.19 15.79
N ASP A 120 18.49 -35.09 15.94
CA ASP A 120 19.40 -36.17 15.58
C ASP A 120 19.36 -37.28 16.64
N ALA A 121 19.82 -38.49 16.30
CA ALA A 121 19.83 -39.65 17.21
C ALA A 121 20.58 -39.39 18.54
N GLY A 122 21.53 -38.44 18.56
CA GLY A 122 22.23 -37.95 19.75
C GLY A 122 21.49 -36.86 20.53
N GLY A 123 20.21 -36.60 20.24
CA GLY A 123 19.36 -35.66 20.98
C GLY A 123 19.55 -34.18 20.62
N LYS A 124 20.54 -33.82 19.79
CA LYS A 124 20.80 -32.45 19.33
C LYS A 124 19.68 -31.99 18.40
N VAL A 125 19.10 -30.82 18.70
CA VAL A 125 18.05 -30.20 17.89
C VAL A 125 18.68 -29.18 16.95
N SER A 126 18.55 -29.38 15.64
CA SER A 126 18.96 -28.40 14.63
C SER A 126 17.76 -27.82 13.91
N SER A 127 17.84 -26.54 13.56
CA SER A 127 16.79 -25.82 12.85
C SER A 127 17.14 -25.72 11.37
N TYR A 128 16.20 -26.03 10.49
CA TYR A 128 16.39 -25.93 9.04
C TYR A 128 15.19 -25.25 8.36
N LYS A 129 15.46 -24.59 7.24
CA LYS A 129 14.44 -23.93 6.41
C LYS A 129 13.54 -24.99 5.77
N CYS A 130 12.25 -24.99 6.09
CA CYS A 130 11.30 -25.99 5.60
C CYS A 130 10.12 -25.41 4.83
N GLY A 131 9.90 -24.10 4.85
CA GLY A 131 8.79 -23.49 4.13
C GLY A 131 8.84 -21.97 4.09
N ILE A 132 7.79 -21.42 3.50
CA ILE A 132 7.46 -19.99 3.54
C ILE A 132 6.13 -19.87 4.28
N ARG A 133 6.03 -18.92 5.20
CA ARG A 133 4.77 -18.49 5.80
C ARG A 133 4.13 -17.47 4.87
N SER A 134 2.87 -17.67 4.58
CA SER A 134 2.06 -16.71 3.83
C SER A 134 1.19 -15.88 4.77
N CYS A 135 1.08 -14.60 4.47
CA CYS A 135 0.24 -13.66 5.21
C CYS A 135 -0.79 -13.03 4.28
N GLN A 136 -1.85 -12.49 4.88
CA GLN A 136 -2.74 -11.52 4.25
C GLN A 136 -2.67 -10.20 5.01
N LYS A 137 -2.91 -9.09 4.32
CA LYS A 137 -2.92 -7.74 4.91
C LYS A 137 -3.88 -6.83 4.18
N GLY A 138 -4.67 -6.08 4.93
CA GLY A 138 -5.53 -5.01 4.41
C GLY A 138 -4.86 -3.65 4.50
N TYR A 139 -5.21 -2.78 3.58
CA TYR A 139 -4.80 -1.39 3.51
C TYR A 139 -6.02 -0.50 3.27
N THR A 140 -6.06 0.65 3.95
CA THR A 140 -6.97 1.75 3.65
C THR A 140 -6.14 2.98 3.33
N PHE A 141 -6.38 3.57 2.17
CA PHE A 141 -5.72 4.78 1.70
C PHE A 141 -6.73 5.93 1.71
N ASP A 142 -6.49 6.94 2.53
CA ASP A 142 -7.33 8.15 2.58
C ASP A 142 -6.59 9.29 1.87
N TYR A 143 -7.27 9.99 0.96
CA TYR A 143 -6.66 11.06 0.17
C TYR A 143 -7.64 12.19 -0.17
N TYR A 144 -7.11 13.40 -0.28
CA TYR A 144 -7.91 14.58 -0.62
C TYR A 144 -8.28 14.61 -2.10
N VAL A 145 -9.54 14.94 -2.38
CA VAL A 145 -10.00 15.32 -3.72
C VAL A 145 -10.65 16.71 -3.69
N PRO A 146 -10.40 17.58 -4.69
CA PRO A 146 -10.98 18.91 -4.73
C PRO A 146 -12.48 18.90 -5.05
N GLN A 147 -12.98 17.81 -5.66
CA GLN A 147 -14.38 17.61 -6.01
C GLN A 147 -14.74 16.15 -5.79
N LYS A 148 -15.86 15.88 -5.11
CA LYS A 148 -16.35 14.51 -4.87
C LYS A 148 -16.42 13.65 -6.14
N GLN A 149 -16.79 14.21 -7.29
CA GLN A 149 -16.87 13.43 -8.54
C GLN A 149 -15.53 12.84 -9.03
N LEU A 150 -14.40 13.31 -8.47
CA LEU A 150 -13.07 12.76 -8.74
C LEU A 150 -12.72 11.58 -7.82
N CYS A 151 -13.52 11.32 -6.79
CA CYS A 151 -13.39 10.13 -5.95
C CYS A 151 -14.11 8.96 -6.63
N LEU A 152 -13.33 8.09 -7.28
CA LEU A 152 -13.85 6.93 -8.02
C LEU A 152 -14.18 5.72 -7.14
N TRP A 153 -13.75 5.73 -5.87
CA TRP A 153 -13.73 4.54 -5.02
C TRP A 153 -14.69 4.58 -3.82
N ASP A 154 -15.23 5.75 -3.45
CA ASP A 154 -16.20 5.85 -2.33
C ASP A 154 -17.64 5.51 -2.75
N GLU A 155 -17.90 5.21 -4.04
CA GLU A 155 -19.23 4.85 -4.53
C GLU A 155 -19.36 3.31 -4.56
N GLU A 156 -20.31 2.78 -3.76
CA GLU A 156 -20.73 1.38 -3.62
C GLU A 156 -19.95 0.44 -2.67
N THR A 157 -20.32 0.52 -1.38
CA THR A 157 -20.89 -0.61 -0.62
C THR A 157 -22.01 -0.13 0.29
#